data_AF-A0A8K0GE01-F1
#
_entry.id   AF-A0A8K0GE01-F1
#
_cell.length_a   1.000
_cell.length_b   1.000
_cell.length_c   1.000
_cell.angle_alpha   90.00
_cell.angle_beta   90.00
_cell.angle_gamma   90.00
#
_symmetry.space_group_name_H-M   'P 1'
#
loop_
_entity.id
_entity.type
_entity.pdbx_description
1 polymer ?
#
loop_
_entity_poly.entity_id
_entity_poly.type
_entity_poly.pdbx_seq_one_letter_code
_entity_poly.pdbx_strand_id
1 'polypeptide(L)'
;MFLEDPRITVDDVNRSDGCGRTALYRAAHGGHRESLKALISKGGSLAHVSKTKETVMDVIFARISRPSHFIKDLLDSRITGNDFKPTDENYRVNLDFSILAPDGNDHQMDVISNILVAANEKQKVDILQHPLIESFLRLKWAKIRQFFFLLIYSYAAFVLSLSVYVVLLIHNTGRFEVVTNVARYFVIVTAGGLSGHAIIQCALVRRNFFRQYELWMNLTSTVLSLIVAISCATPHSGDTIIGTPKWILHASSIAVLLAWTELMLLIGRFPTYGYYALMFAVVLQNVIKVLLTFVCLVIGFALSFSIQFHNYEQFTNPWRALVKTTVMMMGEFEYADLFADSDPGEIPSRLQTTPRVIFLVFIILASIVLMNLMVGLAVSDIQGLQQEGHARRLEKQAEFLRQLEKVISYKAITARWFPAFIRNFLKRKRCITLRLTIQPEHTGSITAEARRAKKLPFELIESIITIASNQQNDHDDILKSARLQELLDALKIVLQRNERRMTK
;
A
#
# COMPACT_ATOMS: atom_id res chain seq x y z
N MET A 1 41.98 3.71 -7.99
CA MET A 1 42.69 3.73 -9.29
C MET A 1 41.80 3.42 -10.50
N PHE A 2 41.17 2.23 -10.64
CA PHE A 2 40.30 1.98 -11.81
C PHE A 2 39.10 2.95 -11.88
N LEU A 3 38.31 3.05 -10.81
CA LEU A 3 37.11 3.92 -10.74
C LEU A 3 37.41 5.45 -10.76
N GLU A 4 38.69 5.84 -10.71
CA GLU A 4 39.12 7.23 -10.77
C GLU A 4 39.42 7.68 -12.21
N ASP A 5 39.50 6.76 -13.19
CA ASP A 5 39.69 7.13 -14.59
C ASP A 5 38.42 7.82 -15.13
N PRO A 6 38.52 9.06 -15.63
CA PRO A 6 37.38 9.83 -16.16
C PRO A 6 36.73 9.21 -17.41
N ARG A 7 37.36 8.20 -18.03
CA ARG A 7 36.81 7.48 -19.19
C ARG A 7 35.77 6.43 -18.83
N ILE A 8 35.65 6.06 -17.56
CA ILE A 8 34.65 5.07 -17.12
C ILE A 8 33.29 5.74 -17.04
N THR A 9 32.36 5.28 -17.87
CA THR A 9 30.98 5.76 -17.88
C THR A 9 30.11 4.95 -16.92
N VAL A 10 28.94 5.49 -16.55
CA VAL A 10 27.93 4.78 -15.74
C VAL A 10 27.48 3.48 -16.41
N ASP A 11 27.45 3.45 -17.75
CA ASP A 11 27.11 2.27 -18.53
C ASP A 11 28.18 1.16 -18.42
N ASP A 12 29.45 1.54 -18.30
CA ASP A 12 30.54 0.57 -18.07
C ASP A 12 30.46 -0.05 -16.67
N VAL A 13 30.08 0.74 -15.66
CA VAL A 13 29.88 0.26 -14.28
C VAL A 13 28.69 -0.72 -14.20
N ASN A 14 27.65 -0.46 -14.97
CA ASN A 14 26.43 -1.27 -15.02
C ASN A 14 26.47 -2.39 -16.07
N ARG A 15 27.62 -2.60 -16.71
CA ARG A 15 27.79 -3.70 -17.67
C ARG A 15 27.67 -5.04 -16.97
N SER A 16 26.89 -5.94 -17.57
CA SER A 16 26.64 -7.28 -17.03
C SER A 16 27.50 -8.36 -17.69
N ASP A 17 27.82 -9.40 -16.93
CA ASP A 17 28.49 -10.59 -17.44
C ASP A 17 27.54 -11.53 -18.22
N GLY A 18 28.06 -12.67 -18.70
CA GLY A 18 27.25 -13.67 -19.42
C GLY A 18 26.07 -14.24 -18.61
N CYS A 19 26.07 -14.08 -17.28
CA CYS A 19 24.98 -14.47 -16.37
C CYS A 19 24.06 -13.28 -15.99
N GLY A 20 24.27 -12.10 -16.57
CA GLY A 20 23.52 -10.89 -16.25
C GLY A 20 23.88 -10.27 -14.91
N ARG A 21 25.06 -10.56 -14.34
CA ARG A 21 25.52 -9.99 -13.06
C ARG A 21 26.42 -8.78 -13.30
N THR A 22 26.18 -7.69 -12.60
CA THR A 22 26.99 -6.46 -12.66
C THR A 22 28.19 -6.54 -11.73
N ALA A 23 29.15 -5.61 -11.89
CA ALA A 23 30.26 -5.45 -10.95
C ALA A 23 29.76 -5.24 -9.51
N LEU A 24 28.67 -4.48 -9.34
CA LEU A 24 28.03 -4.25 -8.05
C LEU A 24 27.46 -5.54 -7.43
N TYR A 25 26.80 -6.39 -8.23
CA TYR A 25 26.33 -7.70 -7.76
C TYR A 25 27.48 -8.57 -7.24
N ARG A 26 28.62 -8.59 -7.96
CA ARG A 26 29.79 -9.39 -7.55
C ARG A 26 30.42 -8.85 -6.26
N ALA A 27 30.53 -7.53 -6.11
CA ALA A 27 31.00 -6.91 -4.88
C ALA A 27 30.08 -7.20 -3.70
N ALA A 28 28.75 -7.20 -3.90
CA ALA A 28 27.77 -7.58 -2.88
C ALA A 28 27.92 -9.05 -2.49
N HIS A 29 28.08 -9.94 -3.47
CA HIS A 29 28.26 -11.37 -3.23
C HIS A 29 29.54 -11.67 -2.44
N GLY A 30 30.62 -10.92 -2.69
CA GLY A 30 31.87 -11.01 -1.94
C GLY A 30 31.86 -10.31 -0.58
N GLY A 31 30.79 -9.57 -0.23
CA GLY A 31 30.69 -8.84 1.04
C GLY A 31 31.62 -7.62 1.12
N HIS A 32 32.13 -7.10 0.01
CA HIS A 32 33.12 -6.02 -0.02
C HIS A 32 32.45 -4.64 0.11
N ARG A 33 32.26 -4.17 1.34
CA ARG A 33 31.57 -2.89 1.66
C ARG A 33 32.17 -1.67 0.97
N GLU A 34 33.48 -1.51 1.00
CA GLU A 34 34.14 -0.33 0.42
C GLU A 34 34.06 -0.32 -1.12
N SER A 35 34.18 -1.50 -1.74
CA SER A 35 33.95 -1.65 -3.18
C SER A 35 32.51 -1.31 -3.57
N LEU A 36 31.53 -1.68 -2.75
CA LEU A 36 30.13 -1.30 -2.96
C LEU A 36 29.94 0.21 -2.89
N LYS A 37 30.46 0.88 -1.86
CA LYS A 37 30.39 2.35 -1.73
C LYS A 37 31.00 3.04 -2.95
N ALA A 38 32.17 2.60 -3.40
CA ALA A 38 32.86 3.17 -4.56
C ALA A 38 32.11 2.93 -5.88
N LEU A 39 31.48 1.77 -6.07
CA LEU A 39 30.69 1.48 -7.26
C LEU A 39 29.37 2.26 -7.27
N ILE A 40 28.70 2.40 -6.12
CA ILE A 40 27.45 3.16 -6.00
C ILE A 40 27.72 4.66 -6.16
N SER A 41 28.85 5.18 -5.66
CA SER A 41 29.24 6.59 -5.87
C SER A 41 29.42 6.93 -7.36
N LYS A 42 29.80 5.93 -8.18
CA LYS A 42 29.95 6.04 -9.64
C LYS A 42 28.68 5.67 -10.43
N GLY A 43 27.53 5.46 -9.78
CA GLY A 43 26.25 5.21 -10.45
C GLY A 43 25.89 3.74 -10.65
N GLY A 44 26.48 2.83 -9.87
CA GLY A 44 26.08 1.42 -9.85
C GLY A 44 24.60 1.23 -9.51
N SER A 45 23.86 0.54 -10.38
CA SER A 45 22.41 0.36 -10.25
C SER A 45 22.06 -0.71 -9.21
N LEU A 46 21.42 -0.28 -8.12
CA LEU A 46 20.83 -1.15 -7.09
C LEU A 46 19.53 -1.82 -7.57
N ALA A 47 18.95 -1.35 -8.67
CA ALA A 47 17.73 -1.89 -9.25
C ALA A 47 17.98 -3.13 -10.13
N HIS A 48 19.24 -3.39 -10.51
CA HIS A 48 19.59 -4.43 -11.48
C HIS A 48 19.20 -5.84 -11.02
N VAL A 49 18.70 -6.62 -11.98
CA VAL A 49 18.25 -8.00 -11.76
C VAL A 49 19.08 -8.96 -12.61
N SER A 50 19.61 -10.00 -11.98
CA SER A 50 20.37 -11.05 -12.65
C SER A 50 19.47 -11.98 -13.49
N LYS A 51 20.06 -12.81 -14.37
CA LYS A 51 19.29 -13.83 -15.12
C LYS A 51 18.61 -14.85 -14.21
N THR A 52 19.15 -15.09 -13.01
CA THR A 52 18.56 -15.94 -11.98
C THR A 52 17.43 -15.25 -11.20
N LYS A 53 17.04 -14.03 -11.59
CA LYS A 53 16.01 -13.18 -10.94
C LYS A 53 16.33 -12.72 -9.53
N GLU A 54 17.59 -12.83 -9.13
CA GLU A 54 18.08 -12.28 -7.88
C GLU A 54 18.49 -10.83 -8.11
N THR A 55 18.00 -9.92 -7.26
CA THR A 55 18.33 -8.50 -7.28
C THR A 55 19.61 -8.22 -6.50
N VAL A 56 20.28 -7.10 -6.78
CA VAL A 56 21.46 -6.69 -6.00
C VAL A 56 21.12 -6.50 -4.51
N MET A 57 19.91 -6.00 -4.21
CA MET A 57 19.45 -5.85 -2.82
C MET A 57 19.30 -7.20 -2.12
N ASP A 58 18.77 -8.23 -2.78
CA ASP A 58 18.65 -9.58 -2.20
C ASP A 58 20.02 -10.09 -1.72
N VAL A 59 21.05 -9.91 -2.56
CA VAL A 59 22.43 -10.31 -2.23
C VAL A 59 23.00 -9.47 -1.09
N ILE A 60 22.75 -8.16 -1.07
CA ILE A 60 23.18 -7.26 0.01
C ILE A 60 22.61 -7.73 1.36
N PHE A 61 21.30 -7.98 1.43
CA PHE A 61 20.65 -8.43 2.67
C PHE A 61 21.09 -9.84 3.09
N ALA A 62 21.44 -10.71 2.13
CA ALA A 62 21.87 -12.08 2.41
C ALA A 62 23.36 -12.20 2.80
N ARG A 63 24.25 -11.37 2.23
CA ARG A 63 25.71 -11.56 2.31
C ARG A 63 26.43 -10.51 3.15
N ILE A 64 25.87 -9.31 3.34
CA ILE A 64 26.52 -8.26 4.12
C ILE A 64 26.15 -8.38 5.59
N SER A 65 27.14 -8.35 6.48
CA SER A 65 26.90 -8.24 7.92
C SER A 65 26.17 -6.94 8.22
N ARG A 66 25.11 -6.93 9.04
CA ARG A 66 24.33 -5.70 9.38
C ARG A 66 23.94 -4.86 8.15
N PRO A 67 23.08 -5.38 7.25
CA PRO A 67 22.74 -4.70 6.00
C PRO A 67 21.96 -3.39 6.21
N SER A 68 21.09 -3.31 7.22
CA SER A 68 20.34 -2.08 7.51
C SER A 68 21.24 -0.89 7.83
N HIS A 69 22.29 -1.10 8.62
CA HIS A 69 23.26 -0.06 8.95
C HIS A 69 24.01 0.40 7.70
N PHE A 70 24.48 -0.55 6.88
CA PHE A 70 25.18 -0.23 5.64
C PHE A 70 24.31 0.60 4.67
N ILE A 71 23.03 0.27 4.53
CA ILE A 71 22.10 1.03 3.69
C ILE A 71 21.85 2.42 4.30
N LYS A 72 21.72 2.55 5.61
CA LYS A 72 21.60 3.85 6.27
C LYS A 72 22.83 4.72 6.03
N ASP A 73 24.04 4.19 6.25
CA ASP A 73 25.29 4.90 5.99
C ASP A 73 25.36 5.42 4.53
N LEU A 74 24.86 4.62 3.58
CA LEU A 74 24.81 4.96 2.17
C LEU A 74 23.79 6.09 1.88
N LEU A 75 22.64 6.08 2.56
CA LEU A 75 21.61 7.11 2.42
C LEU A 75 22.03 8.41 3.13
N ASP A 76 22.67 8.31 4.30
CA ASP A 76 23.23 9.44 5.05
C ASP A 76 24.29 10.18 4.23
N SER A 77 25.16 9.46 3.50
CA SER A 77 26.17 10.08 2.62
C SER A 77 25.58 10.92 1.47
N ARG A 78 24.27 10.83 1.24
CA ARG A 78 23.53 11.58 0.20
C ARG A 78 22.75 12.76 0.74
N ILE A 79 22.84 13.00 2.04
CA ILE A 79 22.34 14.18 2.71
C ILE A 79 23.55 15.06 3.00
N THR A 80 23.74 16.13 2.22
CA THR A 80 24.91 17.02 2.37
C THR A 80 24.49 18.44 2.71
N GLY A 81 25.13 19.04 3.70
CA GLY A 81 25.07 20.49 3.92
C GLY A 81 25.96 21.23 2.93
N ASN A 82 25.63 22.49 2.64
CA ASN A 82 26.59 23.43 2.07
C ASN A 82 27.64 23.82 3.13
N ASP A 83 28.73 24.47 2.71
CA ASP A 83 29.86 24.89 3.58
C ASP A 83 29.50 25.89 4.70
N PHE A 84 28.25 26.33 4.78
CA PHE A 84 27.75 27.22 5.82
C PHE A 84 27.40 26.45 7.08
N LYS A 85 27.38 27.13 8.23
CA LYS A 85 26.89 26.52 9.47
C LYS A 85 25.37 26.50 9.51
N PRO A 86 24.74 25.58 10.26
CA PRO A 86 23.28 25.52 10.39
C PRO A 86 22.62 26.83 10.87
N THR A 87 23.38 27.68 11.57
CA THR A 87 22.95 28.99 12.07
C THR A 87 22.95 30.10 11.03
N ASP A 88 23.55 29.87 9.86
CA ASP A 88 23.71 30.89 8.83
C ASP A 88 22.47 30.95 7.94
N GLU A 89 22.05 32.16 7.53
CA GLU A 89 20.86 32.36 6.66
C GLU A 89 21.00 31.68 5.29
N ASN A 90 22.23 31.46 4.84
CA ASN A 90 22.56 30.80 3.58
C ASN A 90 22.74 29.29 3.69
N TYR A 91 22.49 28.70 4.87
CA TYR A 91 22.55 27.25 5.03
C TYR A 91 21.53 26.57 4.15
N ARG A 92 21.99 25.58 3.37
CA ARG A 92 21.16 24.78 2.50
C ARG A 92 21.58 23.33 2.63
N VAL A 93 20.58 22.44 2.66
CA VAL A 93 20.77 20.99 2.68
C VAL A 93 20.40 20.44 1.31
N ASN A 94 21.30 19.69 0.71
CA ASN A 94 21.11 19.00 -0.55
C ASN A 94 20.77 17.54 -0.29
N LEU A 95 19.65 17.09 -0.84
CA LEU A 95 19.21 15.71 -0.86
C LEU A 95 19.42 15.14 -2.25
N ASP A 96 20.26 14.11 -2.34
CA ASP A 96 20.51 13.37 -3.58
C ASP A 96 19.79 12.02 -3.58
N PHE A 97 18.68 11.94 -4.32
CA PHE A 97 17.88 10.74 -4.51
C PHE A 97 18.42 9.81 -5.62
N SER A 98 19.56 10.12 -6.23
CA SER A 98 20.13 9.33 -7.34
C SER A 98 20.35 7.85 -6.99
N ILE A 99 20.71 7.53 -5.74
CA ILE A 99 20.85 6.14 -5.26
C ILE A 99 19.54 5.36 -5.33
N LEU A 100 18.41 6.02 -5.05
CA LEU A 100 17.08 5.38 -5.05
C LEU A 100 16.54 5.19 -6.48
N ALA A 101 17.06 5.93 -7.45
CA ALA A 101 16.63 5.91 -8.84
C ALA A 101 17.85 5.96 -9.80
N PRO A 102 18.65 4.88 -9.85
CA PRO A 102 19.89 4.83 -10.61
C PRO A 102 19.66 4.93 -12.13
N ASP A 103 18.54 4.39 -12.63
CA ASP A 103 18.18 4.41 -14.05
C ASP A 103 17.50 5.74 -14.47
N GLY A 104 17.59 6.76 -13.60
CA GLY A 104 17.15 8.13 -13.87
C GLY A 104 15.64 8.33 -13.73
N ASN A 105 15.00 8.71 -14.84
CA ASN A 105 13.58 9.10 -14.85
C ASN A 105 12.63 7.92 -15.02
N ASP A 106 13.11 6.80 -15.54
CA ASP A 106 12.31 5.58 -15.64
C ASP A 106 12.56 4.75 -14.37
N HIS A 107 11.50 4.18 -13.78
CA HIS A 107 11.59 3.21 -12.67
C HIS A 107 12.11 3.71 -11.30
N GLN A 108 11.69 4.89 -10.84
CA GLN A 108 12.23 5.46 -9.58
C GLN A 108 11.75 4.73 -8.30
N MET A 109 10.80 3.79 -8.38
CA MET A 109 10.40 2.94 -7.23
C MET A 109 11.11 1.58 -7.19
N ASP A 110 11.93 1.22 -8.17
CA ASP A 110 12.40 -0.17 -8.29
C ASP A 110 13.43 -0.54 -7.21
N VAL A 111 14.33 0.38 -6.82
CA VAL A 111 15.24 0.15 -5.67
C VAL A 111 14.43 -0.05 -4.40
N ILE A 112 13.50 0.84 -4.08
CA ILE A 112 12.63 0.74 -2.89
C ILE A 112 11.83 -0.57 -2.92
N SER A 113 11.31 -0.97 -4.08
CA SER A 113 10.64 -2.26 -4.26
C SER A 113 11.55 -3.43 -3.92
N ASN A 114 12.80 -3.39 -4.37
CA ASN A 114 13.76 -4.45 -4.09
C ASN A 114 14.11 -4.47 -2.59
N ILE A 115 14.20 -3.31 -1.92
CA ILE A 115 14.34 -3.26 -0.45
C ILE A 115 13.15 -3.95 0.23
N LEU A 116 11.92 -3.64 -0.19
CA LEU A 116 10.70 -4.21 0.40
C LEU A 116 10.59 -5.73 0.23
N VAL A 117 11.14 -6.28 -0.85
CA VAL A 117 11.14 -7.73 -1.10
C VAL A 117 12.29 -8.42 -0.36
N ALA A 118 13.47 -7.81 -0.31
CA ALA A 118 14.67 -8.41 0.27
C ALA A 118 14.75 -8.31 1.81
N ALA A 119 14.19 -7.25 2.40
CA ALA A 119 14.32 -6.97 3.83
C ALA A 119 13.30 -7.72 4.69
N ASN A 120 13.74 -8.19 5.86
CA ASN A 120 12.85 -8.73 6.89
C ASN A 120 12.01 -7.61 7.54
N GLU A 121 10.88 -7.96 8.17
CA GLU A 121 9.97 -6.98 8.81
C GLU A 121 10.68 -5.98 9.74
N LYS A 122 11.57 -6.47 10.62
CA LYS A 122 12.37 -5.59 11.50
C LYS A 122 13.29 -4.65 10.73
N GLN A 123 13.87 -5.10 9.62
CA GLN A 123 14.77 -4.30 8.79
C GLN A 123 13.99 -3.27 7.97
N LYS A 124 12.79 -3.61 7.48
CA LYS A 124 11.90 -2.68 6.79
C LYS A 124 11.53 -1.50 7.68
N VAL A 125 11.14 -1.78 8.92
CA VAL A 125 10.80 -0.75 9.91
C VAL A 125 11.95 0.24 10.07
N ASP A 126 13.16 -0.29 10.18
CA ASP A 126 14.36 0.52 10.42
C ASP A 126 14.81 1.34 9.20
N ILE A 127 14.71 0.78 7.99
CA ILE A 127 15.20 1.42 6.75
C ILE A 127 14.16 2.41 6.18
N LEU A 128 12.87 2.06 6.16
CA LEU A 128 11.84 2.89 5.53
C LEU A 128 11.64 4.22 6.23
N GLN A 129 11.88 4.27 7.55
CA GLN A 129 11.79 5.47 8.36
C GLN A 129 12.98 6.44 8.14
N HIS A 130 13.96 6.06 7.32
CA HIS A 130 15.08 6.93 7.01
C HIS A 130 14.59 8.25 6.36
N PRO A 131 15.06 9.43 6.81
CA PRO A 131 14.52 10.72 6.36
C PRO A 131 14.58 10.94 4.84
N LEU A 132 15.62 10.42 4.18
CA LEU A 132 15.74 10.46 2.71
C LEU A 132 14.65 9.66 2.00
N ILE A 133 14.35 8.43 2.45
CA ILE A 133 13.32 7.58 1.85
C ILE A 133 11.95 8.17 2.11
N GLU A 134 11.69 8.62 3.34
CA GLU A 134 10.42 9.26 3.69
C GLU A 134 10.18 10.52 2.85
N SER A 135 11.18 11.40 2.72
CA SER A 135 11.10 12.60 1.89
C SER A 135 10.81 12.25 0.43
N PHE A 136 11.51 11.27 -0.12
CA PHE A 136 11.31 10.80 -1.48
C PHE A 136 9.87 10.31 -1.71
N LEU A 137 9.35 9.45 -0.82
CA LEU A 137 7.98 8.92 -0.90
C LEU A 137 6.93 10.04 -0.81
N ARG A 138 7.12 11.04 0.07
CA ARG A 138 6.21 12.19 0.22
C ARG A 138 6.21 13.09 -1.01
N LEU A 139 7.37 13.41 -1.56
CA LEU A 139 7.49 14.23 -2.78
C LEU A 139 6.84 13.53 -3.98
N LYS A 140 7.03 12.21 -4.09
CA LYS A 140 6.50 11.44 -5.21
C LYS A 140 4.98 11.35 -5.10
N TRP A 141 4.49 11.10 -3.90
CA TRP A 141 3.07 11.16 -3.60
C TRP A 141 2.46 12.50 -3.96
N ALA A 142 3.09 13.62 -3.57
CA ALA A 142 2.58 14.96 -3.85
C ALA A 142 2.44 15.27 -5.35
N LYS A 143 3.21 14.61 -6.21
CA LYS A 143 3.12 14.72 -7.68
C LYS A 143 2.02 13.80 -8.25
N ILE A 144 1.98 12.56 -7.79
CA ILE A 144 1.10 11.50 -8.34
C ILE A 144 -0.33 11.58 -7.75
N ARG A 145 -0.53 12.19 -6.58
CA ARG A 145 -1.83 12.28 -5.88
C ARG A 145 -2.97 12.84 -6.74
N GLN A 146 -2.70 13.72 -7.70
CA GLN A 146 -3.73 14.23 -8.61
C GLN A 146 -4.33 13.12 -9.50
N PHE A 147 -3.49 12.20 -9.99
CA PHE A 147 -3.96 11.03 -10.73
C PHE A 147 -4.77 10.09 -9.83
N PHE A 148 -4.34 9.92 -8.58
CA PHE A 148 -5.09 9.13 -7.61
C PHE A 148 -6.49 9.70 -7.33
N PHE A 149 -6.63 11.01 -7.19
CA PHE A 149 -7.95 11.63 -7.04
C PHE A 149 -8.81 11.43 -8.29
N LEU A 150 -8.24 11.55 -9.49
CA LEU A 150 -8.96 11.26 -10.73
C LEU A 150 -9.48 9.80 -10.75
N LEU A 151 -8.67 8.86 -10.27
CA LEU A 151 -9.08 7.46 -10.11
C LEU A 151 -10.26 7.35 -9.12
N ILE A 152 -10.14 7.90 -7.91
CA ILE A 152 -11.24 7.90 -6.92
C ILE A 152 -12.51 8.50 -7.50
N TYR A 153 -12.43 9.64 -8.19
CA TYR A 153 -13.61 10.26 -8.80
C TYR A 153 -14.23 9.38 -9.88
N SER A 154 -13.43 8.65 -10.67
CA SER A 154 -13.97 7.70 -11.65
C SER A 154 -14.71 6.51 -11.01
N TYR A 155 -14.20 5.96 -9.90
CA TYR A 155 -14.91 4.92 -9.15
C TYR A 155 -16.14 5.46 -8.43
N ALA A 156 -16.06 6.64 -7.82
CA ALA A 156 -17.20 7.28 -7.18
C ALA A 156 -18.32 7.57 -8.21
N ALA A 157 -17.98 8.04 -9.41
CA ALA A 157 -18.95 8.24 -10.49
C ALA A 157 -19.62 6.92 -10.89
N PHE A 158 -18.86 5.83 -11.03
CA PHE A 158 -19.40 4.49 -11.28
C PHE A 158 -20.37 4.05 -10.17
N VAL A 159 -19.92 4.07 -8.91
CA VAL A 159 -20.70 3.61 -7.75
C VAL A 159 -21.99 4.41 -7.57
N LEU A 160 -21.92 5.73 -7.70
CA LEU A 160 -23.09 6.61 -7.62
C LEU A 160 -24.05 6.33 -8.78
N SER A 161 -23.53 6.19 -10.00
CA SER A 161 -24.38 5.90 -11.16
C SER A 161 -25.06 4.54 -11.09
N LEU A 162 -24.36 3.51 -10.60
CA LEU A 162 -24.91 2.18 -10.36
C LEU A 162 -26.00 2.24 -9.30
N SER A 163 -25.75 2.96 -8.19
CA SER A 163 -26.72 3.12 -7.12
C SER A 163 -27.99 3.83 -7.60
N VAL A 164 -27.84 4.94 -8.34
CA VAL A 164 -28.98 5.66 -8.93
C VAL A 164 -29.74 4.78 -9.91
N TYR A 165 -29.04 4.05 -10.79
CA TYR A 165 -29.67 3.14 -11.74
C TYR A 165 -30.46 2.01 -11.07
N VAL A 166 -29.89 1.36 -10.05
CA VAL A 166 -30.56 0.28 -9.31
C VAL A 166 -31.78 0.80 -8.53
N VAL A 167 -31.69 1.97 -7.91
CA VAL A 167 -32.84 2.60 -7.23
C VAL A 167 -33.94 2.94 -8.22
N LEU A 168 -33.61 3.50 -9.39
CA LEU A 168 -34.58 3.79 -10.45
C LEU A 168 -35.21 2.52 -11.02
N LEU A 169 -34.42 1.45 -11.17
CA LEU A 169 -34.87 0.14 -11.64
C LEU A 169 -35.90 -0.48 -10.69
N ILE A 170 -35.69 -0.36 -9.37
CA ILE A 170 -36.56 -0.97 -8.36
C ILE A 170 -37.80 -0.11 -8.06
N HIS A 171 -37.61 1.19 -7.81
CA HIS A 171 -38.70 2.05 -7.31
C HIS A 171 -39.52 2.73 -8.40
N ASN A 172 -39.00 2.82 -9.63
CA ASN A 172 -39.53 3.73 -10.64
C ASN A 172 -39.91 3.03 -11.94
N THR A 173 -40.42 1.79 -11.83
CA THR A 173 -40.85 0.93 -12.95
C THR A 173 -41.90 1.64 -13.83
N GLY A 174 -41.45 2.36 -14.85
CA GLY A 174 -42.26 2.94 -15.93
C GLY A 174 -42.57 4.45 -15.84
N ARG A 175 -42.22 5.17 -14.76
CA ARG A 175 -42.56 6.62 -14.68
C ARG A 175 -41.56 7.55 -15.36
N PHE A 176 -40.28 7.21 -15.38
CA PHE A 176 -39.21 8.04 -15.94
C PHE A 176 -38.26 7.24 -16.83
N GLU A 177 -38.79 6.61 -17.89
CA GLU A 177 -38.01 5.73 -18.79
C GLU A 177 -36.78 6.41 -19.39
N VAL A 178 -36.91 7.68 -19.78
CA VAL A 178 -35.79 8.46 -20.33
C VAL A 178 -34.65 8.59 -19.32
N VAL A 179 -34.96 8.89 -18.06
CA VAL A 179 -33.97 9.06 -16.99
C VAL A 179 -33.27 7.73 -16.68
N THR A 180 -34.03 6.64 -16.61
CA THR A 180 -33.49 5.29 -16.40
C THR A 180 -32.56 4.88 -17.54
N ASN A 181 -32.93 5.18 -18.80
CA ASN A 181 -32.09 4.91 -19.97
C ASN A 181 -30.79 5.73 -19.95
N VAL A 182 -30.85 7.01 -19.59
CA VAL A 182 -29.64 7.86 -19.44
C VAL A 182 -28.73 7.32 -18.34
N ALA A 183 -29.28 6.98 -17.17
CA ALA A 183 -28.51 6.38 -16.07
C ALA A 183 -27.86 5.06 -16.49
N ARG A 184 -28.58 4.21 -17.25
CA ARG A 184 -28.06 2.96 -17.81
C ARG A 184 -26.86 3.19 -18.72
N TYR A 185 -26.95 4.12 -19.67
CA TYR A 185 -25.81 4.44 -20.55
C TYR A 185 -24.60 4.93 -19.76
N PHE A 186 -24.83 5.73 -18.72
CA PHE A 186 -23.75 6.19 -17.85
C PHE A 186 -23.08 5.03 -17.09
N VAL A 187 -23.87 4.06 -16.59
CA VAL A 187 -23.34 2.83 -15.97
C VAL A 187 -22.53 2.02 -16.98
N ILE A 188 -23.02 1.82 -18.21
CA ILE A 188 -22.30 1.06 -19.25
C ILE A 188 -20.95 1.72 -19.57
N VAL A 189 -20.92 3.04 -19.72
CA VAL A 189 -19.69 3.79 -20.03
C VAL A 189 -18.71 3.71 -18.86
N THR A 190 -19.17 3.93 -17.63
CA THR A 190 -18.30 3.93 -16.44
C THR A 190 -17.81 2.51 -16.09
N ALA A 191 -18.70 1.52 -16.05
CA ALA A 191 -18.37 0.12 -15.82
C ALA A 191 -17.48 -0.46 -16.92
N GLY A 192 -17.72 -0.12 -18.18
CA GLY A 192 -16.91 -0.53 -19.33
C GLY A 192 -15.50 0.06 -19.26
N GLY A 193 -15.38 1.35 -18.93
CA GLY A 193 -14.08 2.01 -18.74
C GLY A 193 -13.27 1.39 -17.60
N LEU A 194 -13.90 1.13 -16.45
CA LEU A 194 -13.26 0.49 -15.29
C LEU A 194 -12.90 -0.98 -15.55
N SER A 195 -13.75 -1.73 -16.25
CA SER A 195 -13.44 -3.10 -16.69
C SER A 195 -12.24 -3.12 -17.62
N GLY A 196 -12.16 -2.18 -18.57
CA GLY A 196 -11.00 -2.02 -19.45
C GLY A 196 -9.72 -1.73 -18.67
N HIS A 197 -9.78 -0.83 -17.68
CA HIS A 197 -8.67 -0.58 -16.75
C HIS A 197 -8.26 -1.85 -15.99
N ALA A 198 -9.22 -2.59 -15.43
CA ALA A 198 -8.96 -3.84 -14.71
C ALA A 198 -8.31 -4.89 -15.63
N ILE A 199 -8.79 -5.06 -16.86
CA ILE A 199 -8.21 -5.99 -17.85
C ILE A 199 -6.78 -5.58 -18.22
N ILE A 200 -6.53 -4.28 -18.43
CA ILE A 200 -5.17 -3.77 -18.66
C ILE A 200 -4.29 -4.11 -17.46
N GLN A 201 -4.75 -3.85 -16.24
CA GLN A 201 -4.02 -4.19 -15.02
C GLN A 201 -3.75 -5.71 -14.91
N CYS A 202 -4.71 -6.56 -15.26
CA CYS A 202 -4.52 -8.02 -15.35
C CYS A 202 -3.40 -8.38 -16.33
N ALA A 203 -3.40 -7.79 -17.52
CA ALA A 203 -2.39 -8.05 -18.54
C ALA A 203 -0.97 -7.63 -18.13
N LEU A 204 -0.86 -6.61 -17.26
CA LEU A 204 0.41 -6.10 -16.72
C LEU A 204 1.02 -6.97 -15.64
N VAL A 205 0.19 -7.62 -14.82
CA VAL A 205 0.62 -8.33 -13.60
C VAL A 205 0.77 -9.84 -13.81
N ARG A 206 0.91 -10.28 -15.08
CA ARG A 206 0.88 -11.68 -15.62
C ARG A 206 1.42 -12.82 -14.73
N ARG A 207 2.29 -12.56 -13.76
CA ARG A 207 2.92 -13.58 -12.91
C ARG A 207 2.39 -13.67 -11.46
N ASN A 208 1.69 -12.66 -10.93
CA ASN A 208 1.13 -12.68 -9.55
C ASN A 208 -0.41 -12.53 -9.52
N PHE A 209 -1.07 -12.86 -10.63
CA PHE A 209 -2.48 -12.63 -10.88
C PHE A 209 -3.43 -13.20 -9.82
N PHE A 210 -3.23 -14.46 -9.40
CA PHE A 210 -4.13 -15.14 -8.46
C PHE A 210 -4.09 -14.61 -7.03
N ARG A 211 -3.14 -13.73 -6.68
CA ARG A 211 -2.94 -13.26 -5.30
C ARG A 211 -3.56 -11.89 -4.99
N GLN A 212 -4.16 -11.21 -5.96
CA GLN A 212 -4.71 -9.86 -5.77
C GLN A 212 -6.25 -9.88 -5.72
N TYR A 213 -6.82 -10.00 -4.52
CA TYR A 213 -8.28 -10.04 -4.32
C TYR A 213 -9.02 -8.77 -4.77
N GLU A 214 -8.37 -7.60 -4.66
CA GLU A 214 -8.96 -6.31 -5.03
C GLU A 214 -9.29 -6.23 -6.54
N LEU A 215 -8.43 -6.83 -7.37
CA LEU A 215 -8.62 -6.87 -8.83
C LEU A 215 -9.83 -7.75 -9.21
N TRP A 216 -10.00 -8.87 -8.51
CA TRP A 216 -11.15 -9.76 -8.70
C TRP A 216 -12.45 -9.11 -8.22
N MET A 217 -12.44 -8.43 -7.08
CA MET A 217 -13.63 -7.69 -6.61
C MET A 217 -14.07 -6.61 -7.61
N ASN A 218 -13.12 -5.84 -8.14
CA ASN A 218 -13.40 -4.86 -9.19
C ASN A 218 -14.00 -5.52 -10.44
N LEU A 219 -13.31 -6.52 -10.99
CA LEU A 219 -13.75 -7.19 -12.22
C LEU A 219 -15.13 -7.84 -12.05
N THR A 220 -15.38 -8.50 -10.93
CA THR A 220 -16.69 -9.10 -10.65
C THR A 220 -17.78 -8.04 -10.51
N SER A 221 -17.51 -6.94 -9.80
CA SER A 221 -18.44 -5.81 -9.65
C SER A 221 -18.79 -5.15 -10.97
N THR A 222 -17.79 -4.81 -11.80
CA THR A 222 -18.01 -4.12 -13.08
C THR A 222 -18.65 -5.02 -14.13
N VAL A 223 -18.28 -6.30 -14.18
CA VAL A 223 -18.91 -7.29 -15.08
C VAL A 223 -20.35 -7.55 -14.68
N LEU A 224 -20.64 -7.73 -13.39
CA LEU A 224 -22.00 -7.94 -12.91
C LEU A 224 -22.88 -6.71 -13.19
N SER A 225 -22.34 -5.50 -12.98
CA SER A 225 -23.01 -4.25 -13.33
C SER A 225 -23.30 -4.13 -14.84
N LEU A 226 -22.37 -4.57 -15.69
CA LEU A 226 -22.54 -4.59 -17.14
C LEU A 226 -23.61 -5.61 -17.57
N ILE A 227 -23.61 -6.81 -16.98
CA ILE A 227 -24.62 -7.84 -17.24
C ILE A 227 -26.01 -7.32 -16.87
N VAL A 228 -26.17 -6.69 -15.70
CA VAL A 228 -27.44 -6.09 -15.27
C VAL A 228 -27.88 -5.00 -16.26
N ALA A 229 -26.98 -4.09 -16.65
CA ALA A 229 -27.31 -3.00 -17.56
C ALA A 229 -27.69 -3.47 -18.98
N ILE A 230 -27.03 -4.52 -19.51
CA ILE A 230 -27.32 -5.08 -20.84
C ILE A 230 -28.60 -5.92 -20.83
N SER A 231 -28.81 -6.73 -19.80
CA SER A 231 -29.96 -7.65 -19.73
C SER A 231 -31.29 -6.89 -19.63
N CYS A 232 -31.27 -5.70 -19.04
CA CYS A 232 -32.41 -4.78 -19.03
C CYS A 232 -32.56 -3.94 -20.32
N ALA A 233 -31.69 -4.11 -21.32
CA ALA A 233 -31.76 -3.39 -22.59
C ALA A 233 -32.46 -4.17 -23.71
N THR A 234 -32.52 -5.50 -23.62
CA THR A 234 -33.27 -6.32 -24.55
C THR A 234 -34.76 -6.24 -24.20
N PRO A 235 -35.61 -5.66 -25.07
CA PRO A 235 -37.05 -5.79 -24.90
C PRO A 235 -37.35 -7.29 -24.98
N HIS A 236 -37.72 -7.89 -23.85
CA HIS A 236 -38.30 -9.23 -23.91
C HIS A 236 -39.65 -9.06 -24.60
N SER A 237 -39.65 -9.38 -25.90
CA SER A 237 -40.84 -9.60 -26.70
C SER A 237 -41.59 -10.79 -26.11
N GLY A 238 -42.44 -10.52 -25.13
CA GLY A 238 -43.23 -11.51 -24.43
C GLY A 238 -43.84 -10.88 -23.21
N ASP A 239 -45.13 -10.60 -23.31
CA ASP A 239 -45.98 -10.03 -22.28
C ASP A 239 -45.61 -10.49 -20.87
N THR A 240 -45.16 -9.56 -20.04
CA THR A 240 -45.58 -9.42 -18.64
C THR A 240 -45.13 -8.07 -18.14
N ILE A 241 -46.08 -7.14 -18.12
CA ILE A 241 -46.17 -6.21 -17.01
C ILE A 241 -46.09 -7.08 -15.75
N ILE A 242 -45.09 -6.86 -14.88
CA ILE A 242 -44.86 -7.42 -13.52
C ILE A 242 -43.47 -8.07 -13.37
N GLY A 243 -42.53 -7.26 -12.87
CA GLY A 243 -41.38 -7.73 -12.09
C GLY A 243 -40.08 -7.87 -12.86
N THR A 244 -39.06 -7.12 -12.44
CA THR A 244 -37.67 -7.46 -12.76
C THR A 244 -37.39 -8.91 -12.33
N PRO A 245 -36.73 -9.74 -13.17
CA PRO A 245 -36.50 -11.14 -12.82
C PRO A 245 -35.63 -11.23 -11.56
N LYS A 246 -35.97 -12.18 -10.67
CA LYS A 246 -35.36 -12.31 -9.33
C LYS A 246 -33.83 -12.35 -9.37
N TRP A 247 -33.24 -12.98 -10.39
CA TRP A 247 -31.79 -13.05 -10.55
C TRP A 247 -31.14 -11.69 -10.81
N ILE A 248 -31.82 -10.75 -11.49
CA ILE A 248 -31.35 -9.37 -11.68
C ILE A 248 -31.32 -8.65 -10.34
N LEU A 249 -32.31 -8.87 -9.46
CA LEU A 249 -32.32 -8.28 -8.13
C LEU A 249 -31.15 -8.80 -7.28
N HIS A 250 -30.92 -10.12 -7.29
CA HIS A 250 -29.76 -10.73 -6.62
C HIS A 250 -28.43 -10.18 -7.16
N ALA A 251 -28.27 -10.17 -8.49
CA ALA A 251 -27.09 -9.63 -9.15
C ALA A 251 -26.87 -8.14 -8.83
N SER A 252 -27.92 -7.32 -8.88
CA SER A 252 -27.84 -5.88 -8.57
C SER A 252 -27.45 -5.63 -7.11
N SER A 253 -28.01 -6.41 -6.18
CA SER A 253 -27.68 -6.31 -4.75
C SER A 253 -26.20 -6.62 -4.49
N ILE A 254 -25.70 -7.71 -5.08
CA ILE A 254 -24.29 -8.11 -4.96
C ILE A 254 -23.38 -7.06 -5.63
N ALA A 255 -23.72 -6.60 -6.83
CA ALA A 255 -22.94 -5.60 -7.56
C ALA A 255 -22.79 -4.29 -6.77
N VAL A 256 -23.89 -3.77 -6.21
CA VAL A 256 -23.86 -2.53 -5.41
C VAL A 256 -22.99 -2.72 -4.17
N LEU A 257 -23.13 -3.83 -3.44
CA LEU A 257 -22.32 -4.10 -2.25
C LEU A 257 -20.82 -4.21 -2.60
N LEU A 258 -20.47 -4.93 -3.67
CA LEU A 258 -19.10 -5.06 -4.14
C LEU A 258 -18.52 -3.71 -4.62
N ALA A 259 -19.32 -2.88 -5.29
CA ALA A 259 -18.89 -1.56 -5.75
C ALA A 259 -18.59 -0.59 -4.60
N TRP A 260 -19.44 -0.54 -3.57
CA TRP A 260 -19.21 0.30 -2.38
C TRP A 260 -18.05 -0.20 -1.53
N THR A 261 -17.90 -1.52 -1.35
CA THR A 261 -16.75 -2.09 -0.64
C THR A 261 -15.44 -1.84 -1.39
N GLU A 262 -15.44 -1.89 -2.72
CA GLU A 262 -14.29 -1.50 -3.53
C GLU A 262 -13.92 -0.03 -3.34
N LEU A 263 -14.90 0.88 -3.36
CA LEU A 263 -14.67 2.30 -3.12
C LEU A 263 -14.05 2.55 -1.73
N MET A 264 -14.54 1.86 -0.71
CA MET A 264 -13.97 1.90 0.64
C MET A 264 -12.50 1.44 0.65
N LEU A 265 -12.17 0.31 0.00
CA LEU A 265 -10.80 -0.18 -0.09
C LEU A 265 -9.89 0.77 -0.88
N LEU A 266 -10.42 1.43 -1.92
CA LEU A 266 -9.67 2.42 -2.69
C LEU A 266 -9.36 3.67 -1.87
N ILE A 267 -10.33 4.19 -1.11
CA ILE A 267 -10.11 5.27 -0.14
C ILE A 267 -9.06 4.86 0.89
N GLY A 268 -9.06 3.57 1.25
CA GLY A 268 -8.05 2.91 2.08
C GLY A 268 -6.60 2.99 1.57
N ARG A 269 -6.36 3.42 0.33
CA ARG A 269 -4.99 3.64 -0.19
C ARG A 269 -4.47 5.05 0.04
N PHE A 270 -5.31 5.97 0.54
CA PHE A 270 -4.90 7.32 0.86
C PHE A 270 -3.99 7.31 2.11
N PRO A 271 -2.81 7.95 2.12
CA PRO A 271 -1.87 7.86 3.25
C PRO A 271 -2.43 8.31 4.61
N THR A 272 -3.43 9.19 4.63
CA THR A 272 -4.02 9.69 5.89
C THR A 272 -5.14 8.78 6.40
N TYR A 273 -6.04 8.31 5.53
CA TYR A 273 -7.22 7.51 5.92
C TYR A 273 -7.01 6.00 5.76
N GLY A 274 -5.92 5.60 5.08
CA GLY A 274 -5.65 4.22 4.74
C GLY A 274 -5.41 3.31 5.93
N TYR A 275 -5.00 3.89 7.05
CA TYR A 275 -4.86 3.17 8.32
C TYR A 275 -6.19 2.55 8.77
N TYR A 276 -7.32 3.24 8.62
CA TYR A 276 -8.64 2.72 9.02
C TYR A 276 -9.10 1.56 8.15
N ALA A 277 -8.94 1.66 6.83
CA ALA A 277 -9.28 0.56 5.93
C ALA A 277 -8.38 -0.66 6.13
N LEU A 278 -7.09 -0.44 6.42
CA LEU A 278 -6.16 -1.51 6.76
C LEU A 278 -6.58 -2.21 8.07
N MET A 279 -6.87 -1.43 9.12
CA MET A 279 -7.36 -1.98 10.39
C MET A 279 -8.64 -2.80 10.18
N PHE A 280 -9.60 -2.29 9.41
CA PHE A 280 -10.81 -3.02 9.07
C PHE A 280 -10.50 -4.36 8.39
N ALA A 281 -9.62 -4.38 7.38
CA ALA A 281 -9.28 -5.60 6.65
C ALA A 281 -8.59 -6.65 7.55
N VAL A 282 -7.68 -6.22 8.43
CA VAL A 282 -6.99 -7.11 9.38
C VAL A 282 -7.97 -7.68 10.41
N VAL A 283 -8.79 -6.82 11.02
CA VAL A 283 -9.82 -7.23 11.98
C VAL A 283 -10.81 -8.19 11.31
N LEU A 284 -11.26 -7.90 10.08
CA LEU A 284 -12.16 -8.77 9.32
C LEU A 284 -11.55 -10.16 9.09
N GLN A 285 -10.28 -10.24 8.68
CA GLN A 285 -9.60 -11.52 8.49
C GLN A 285 -9.51 -12.32 9.80
N ASN A 286 -9.24 -11.65 10.91
CA ASN A 286 -9.16 -12.30 12.21
C ASN A 286 -10.54 -12.75 12.73
N VAL A 287 -11.60 -11.95 12.54
CA VAL A 287 -12.97 -12.35 12.83
C VAL A 287 -13.36 -13.60 12.03
N ILE A 288 -13.07 -13.62 10.72
CA ILE A 288 -13.34 -14.80 9.87
C ILE A 288 -12.56 -16.03 10.38
N LYS A 289 -11.28 -15.85 10.76
CA LYS A 289 -10.45 -16.93 11.30
C LYS A 289 -10.98 -17.49 12.62
N VAL A 290 -11.42 -16.62 13.53
CA VAL A 290 -12.01 -17.02 14.81
C VAL A 290 -13.34 -17.75 14.56
N LEU A 291 -14.22 -17.18 13.73
CA LEU A 291 -15.49 -17.81 13.38
C LEU A 291 -15.28 -19.20 12.76
N LEU A 292 -14.28 -19.36 11.88
CA LEU A 292 -13.93 -20.65 11.30
C LEU A 292 -13.40 -21.65 12.34
N THR A 293 -12.63 -21.18 13.32
CA THR A 293 -12.11 -22.02 14.42
C THR A 293 -13.24 -22.58 15.27
N PHE A 294 -14.28 -21.78 15.50
CA PHE A 294 -15.46 -22.16 16.31
C PHE A 294 -16.67 -22.55 15.46
N VAL A 295 -16.49 -22.86 14.17
CA VAL A 295 -17.61 -23.18 13.28
C VAL A 295 -18.36 -24.43 13.73
N CYS A 296 -17.68 -25.41 14.32
CA CYS A 296 -18.31 -26.61 14.87
C CYS A 296 -19.24 -26.30 16.04
N LEU A 297 -18.90 -25.31 16.87
CA LEU A 297 -19.74 -24.83 17.97
C LEU A 297 -21.02 -24.18 17.41
N VAL A 298 -20.89 -23.32 16.41
CA VAL A 298 -22.04 -22.66 15.75
C VAL A 298 -22.95 -23.69 15.09
N ILE A 299 -22.39 -24.67 14.37
CA ILE A 299 -23.17 -25.75 13.74
C ILE A 299 -23.88 -26.61 14.80
N GLY A 300 -23.20 -26.96 15.89
CA GLY A 300 -23.78 -27.77 16.97
C GLY A 300 -25.00 -27.09 17.61
N PHE A 301 -24.90 -25.80 17.92
CA PHE A 301 -26.03 -25.03 18.44
C PHE A 301 -27.12 -24.82 17.40
N ALA A 302 -26.79 -24.56 16.13
CA ALA A 302 -27.77 -24.39 15.07
C ALA A 302 -28.62 -25.66 14.87
N LEU A 303 -27.99 -26.84 14.88
CA LEU A 303 -28.71 -28.11 14.80
C LEU A 303 -29.55 -28.36 16.07
N SER A 304 -29.00 -28.06 17.25
CA SER A 304 -29.75 -28.20 18.52
C SER A 304 -31.00 -27.30 18.55
N PHE A 305 -30.89 -26.06 18.08
CA PHE A 305 -32.01 -25.13 17.98
C PHE A 305 -33.00 -25.54 16.89
N SER A 306 -32.54 -26.12 15.77
CA SER A 306 -33.44 -26.65 14.74
C SER A 306 -34.37 -27.77 15.27
N ILE A 307 -33.89 -28.58 16.20
CA ILE A 307 -34.67 -29.64 16.84
C ILE A 307 -35.64 -29.06 17.87
N GLN A 308 -35.16 -28.15 18.71
CA GLN A 308 -35.95 -27.58 19.82
C GLN A 308 -37.05 -26.64 19.34
N PHE A 309 -36.73 -25.77 18.39
CA PHE A 309 -37.62 -24.74 17.86
C PHE A 309 -38.12 -25.11 16.45
N HIS A 310 -38.42 -26.39 16.21
CA HIS A 310 -38.85 -26.88 14.89
C HIS A 310 -40.14 -26.20 14.37
N ASN A 311 -41.00 -25.72 15.28
CA ASN A 311 -42.22 -24.98 14.95
C ASN A 311 -41.96 -23.50 14.62
N TYR A 312 -40.75 -22.98 14.87
CA TYR A 312 -40.41 -21.59 14.58
C TYR A 312 -39.84 -21.46 13.16
N GLU A 313 -40.39 -20.57 12.34
CA GLU A 313 -40.06 -20.45 10.90
C GLU A 313 -38.58 -20.19 10.59
N GLN A 314 -37.85 -19.62 11.56
CA GLN A 314 -36.43 -19.31 11.40
C GLN A 314 -35.54 -20.54 11.60
N PHE A 315 -36.03 -21.61 12.23
CA PHE A 315 -35.30 -22.84 12.54
C PHE A 315 -35.69 -24.06 11.69
N THR A 316 -36.70 -23.92 10.82
CA THR A 316 -37.21 -25.02 9.96
C THR A 316 -36.20 -25.47 8.91
N ASN A 317 -35.36 -24.56 8.41
CA ASN A 317 -34.34 -24.86 7.41
C ASN A 317 -32.95 -24.80 8.04
N PRO A 318 -32.05 -25.80 7.83
CA PRO A 318 -30.70 -25.80 8.42
C PRO A 318 -29.88 -24.54 8.10
N TRP A 319 -30.02 -24.00 6.88
CA TRP A 319 -29.38 -22.75 6.48
C TRP A 319 -29.92 -21.54 7.25
N ARG A 320 -31.25 -21.44 7.42
CA ARG A 320 -31.88 -20.36 8.19
C ARG A 320 -31.53 -20.46 9.68
N ALA A 321 -31.53 -21.67 10.23
CA ALA A 321 -31.10 -21.96 11.59
C ALA A 321 -29.66 -21.53 11.84
N LEU A 322 -28.74 -21.79 10.90
CA LEU A 322 -27.34 -21.37 10.98
C LEU A 322 -27.23 -19.84 10.95
N VAL A 323 -27.93 -19.16 10.04
CA VAL A 323 -27.94 -17.69 9.98
C VAL A 323 -28.52 -17.10 11.27
N LYS A 324 -29.66 -17.60 11.75
CA LYS A 324 -30.28 -17.15 13.00
C LYS A 324 -29.37 -17.39 14.21
N THR A 325 -28.73 -18.55 14.30
CA THR A 325 -27.76 -18.85 15.38
C THR A 325 -26.55 -17.92 15.33
N THR A 326 -26.07 -17.57 14.13
CA THR A 326 -24.97 -16.61 13.96
C THR A 326 -25.38 -15.18 14.35
N VAL A 327 -26.63 -14.78 14.07
CA VAL A 327 -27.19 -13.50 14.55
C VAL A 327 -27.34 -13.50 16.07
N MET A 328 -27.85 -14.58 16.66
CA MET A 328 -27.97 -14.72 18.12
C MET A 328 -26.63 -14.69 18.85
N MET A 329 -25.54 -15.13 18.19
CA MET A 329 -24.19 -14.99 18.73
C MET A 329 -23.83 -13.53 18.99
N MET A 330 -24.35 -12.59 18.17
CA MET A 330 -24.12 -11.15 18.35
C MET A 330 -24.81 -10.54 19.56
N GLY A 331 -25.65 -11.30 20.27
CA GLY A 331 -26.42 -10.86 21.42
C GLY A 331 -27.89 -10.54 21.11
N GLU A 332 -28.32 -10.71 19.86
CA GLU A 332 -29.72 -10.52 19.44
C GLU A 332 -30.52 -11.80 19.63
N PHE A 333 -31.15 -11.94 20.79
CA PHE A 333 -31.74 -13.23 21.17
C PHE A 333 -33.22 -13.39 20.85
N GLU A 334 -34.03 -12.33 20.81
CA GLU A 334 -35.50 -12.42 20.66
C GLU A 334 -36.14 -13.47 21.61
N TYR A 335 -35.70 -13.50 22.89
CA TYR A 335 -36.10 -14.54 23.85
C TYR A 335 -37.62 -14.64 24.04
N ALA A 336 -38.31 -13.50 24.05
CA ALA A 336 -39.77 -13.45 24.22
C ALA A 336 -40.50 -14.22 23.11
N ASP A 337 -40.01 -14.15 21.87
CA ASP A 337 -40.64 -14.80 20.72
C ASP A 337 -40.29 -16.29 20.65
N LEU A 338 -39.08 -16.67 21.10
CA LEU A 338 -38.62 -18.07 21.17
C LEU A 338 -39.34 -18.90 22.22
N PHE A 339 -39.73 -18.27 23.33
CA PHE A 339 -40.32 -18.91 24.50
C PHE A 339 -41.73 -18.38 24.82
N ALA A 340 -42.39 -17.75 23.84
CA ALA A 340 -43.79 -17.39 23.96
C ALA A 340 -44.62 -18.64 24.27
N ASP A 341 -45.51 -18.54 25.25
CA ASP A 341 -46.44 -19.63 25.55
C ASP A 341 -47.32 -19.88 24.32
N SER A 342 -47.40 -21.13 23.89
CA SER A 342 -48.22 -21.54 22.75
C SER A 342 -49.68 -21.15 22.98
N ASP A 343 -50.38 -20.79 21.90
CA ASP A 343 -51.82 -20.51 21.91
C ASP A 343 -52.61 -21.62 22.62
N PRO A 344 -53.73 -21.29 23.30
CA PRO A 344 -54.53 -22.25 24.05
C PRO A 344 -55.18 -23.28 23.11
N GLY A 345 -54.45 -24.36 22.81
CA GLY A 345 -54.88 -25.41 21.88
C GLY A 345 -53.77 -26.34 21.37
N GLU A 346 -52.49 -25.93 21.46
CA GLU A 346 -51.37 -26.79 21.05
C GLU A 346 -50.85 -27.66 22.22
N ILE A 347 -50.42 -28.89 21.88
CA ILE A 347 -49.83 -29.83 22.83
C ILE A 347 -48.59 -29.17 23.45
N PRO A 348 -48.49 -29.04 24.80
CA PRO A 348 -47.32 -28.43 25.41
C PRO A 348 -46.07 -29.19 24.98
N SER A 349 -45.10 -28.44 24.46
CA SER A 349 -43.82 -28.99 24.00
C SER A 349 -43.19 -29.83 25.11
N ARG A 350 -42.89 -31.10 24.82
CA ARG A 350 -42.43 -32.12 25.80
C ARG A 350 -41.11 -31.79 26.50
N LEU A 351 -40.41 -30.72 26.12
CA LEU A 351 -39.13 -30.30 26.68
C LEU A 351 -39.20 -28.82 27.10
N GLN A 352 -39.91 -28.46 28.16
CA GLN A 352 -39.95 -27.05 28.62
C GLN A 352 -38.63 -26.58 29.23
N THR A 353 -37.88 -27.49 29.88
CA THR A 353 -36.66 -27.13 30.62
C THR A 353 -35.40 -27.19 29.75
N THR A 354 -35.28 -28.21 28.91
CA THR A 354 -34.07 -28.46 28.11
C THR A 354 -33.68 -27.31 27.17
N PRO A 355 -34.61 -26.65 26.45
CA PRO A 355 -34.28 -25.52 25.59
C PRO A 355 -33.81 -24.30 26.36
N ARG A 356 -34.38 -24.04 27.56
CA ARG A 356 -33.92 -22.96 28.44
C ARG A 356 -32.49 -23.20 28.93
N VAL A 357 -32.16 -24.45 29.29
CA VAL A 357 -30.80 -24.83 29.71
C VAL A 357 -29.81 -24.71 28.56
N ILE A 358 -30.12 -25.25 27.38
CA ILE A 358 -29.23 -25.19 26.21
C ILE A 358 -29.05 -23.74 25.74
N PHE A 359 -30.11 -22.94 25.80
CA PHE A 359 -30.06 -21.51 25.51
C PHE A 359 -29.20 -20.73 26.51
N LEU A 360 -29.26 -21.05 27.81
CA LEU A 360 -28.35 -20.47 28.81
C LEU A 360 -26.89 -20.81 28.53
N VAL A 361 -26.60 -22.08 28.20
CA VAL A 361 -25.25 -22.53 27.83
C VAL A 361 -24.78 -21.81 26.56
N PHE A 362 -25.66 -21.60 25.58
CA PHE A 362 -25.37 -20.84 24.38
C PHE A 362 -25.00 -19.38 24.69
N ILE A 363 -25.75 -18.69 25.56
CA ILE A 363 -25.43 -17.31 25.97
C ILE A 363 -24.01 -17.25 26.57
N ILE A 364 -23.69 -18.16 27.47
CA ILE A 364 -22.37 -18.18 28.13
C ILE A 364 -21.26 -18.41 27.10
N LEU A 365 -21.39 -19.45 26.26
CA LEU A 365 -20.32 -19.85 25.34
C LEU A 365 -20.21 -18.94 24.11
N ALA A 366 -21.32 -18.67 23.42
CA ALA A 366 -21.33 -17.96 22.14
C ALA A 366 -21.41 -16.44 22.31
N SER A 367 -22.19 -15.94 23.25
CA SER A 367 -22.43 -14.50 23.35
C SER A 367 -21.56 -13.81 24.37
N ILE A 368 -21.19 -14.46 25.48
CA ILE A 368 -20.28 -13.89 26.47
C ILE A 368 -18.84 -14.25 26.12
N VAL A 369 -18.49 -15.53 26.06
CA VAL A 369 -17.10 -15.95 25.85
C VAL A 369 -16.63 -15.62 24.43
N LEU A 370 -17.34 -16.09 23.40
CA LEU A 370 -16.88 -15.94 22.01
C LEU A 370 -16.95 -14.48 21.51
N MET A 371 -17.98 -13.69 21.84
CA MET A 371 -18.00 -12.26 21.46
C MET A 371 -16.90 -11.46 22.16
N ASN A 372 -16.69 -11.66 23.46
CA ASN A 372 -15.62 -10.94 24.17
C ASN A 372 -14.23 -11.36 23.68
N LEU A 373 -14.05 -12.63 23.28
CA LEU A 373 -12.83 -13.08 22.63
C LEU A 373 -12.61 -12.38 21.28
N MET A 374 -13.65 -12.26 20.45
CA MET A 374 -13.56 -11.55 19.17
C MET A 374 -13.21 -10.07 19.34
N VAL A 375 -13.86 -9.39 20.28
CA VAL A 375 -13.55 -7.98 20.59
C VAL A 375 -12.13 -7.83 21.16
N GLY A 376 -11.73 -8.71 22.09
CA GLY A 376 -10.40 -8.69 22.70
C GLY A 376 -9.27 -8.89 21.67
N LEU A 377 -9.44 -9.83 20.74
CA LEU A 377 -8.50 -10.03 19.64
C LEU A 377 -8.43 -8.81 18.72
N ALA A 378 -9.58 -8.27 18.32
CA ALA A 378 -9.63 -7.08 17.46
C ALA A 378 -8.91 -5.87 18.11
N VAL A 379 -9.09 -5.65 19.40
CA VAL A 379 -8.40 -4.57 20.14
C VAL A 379 -6.89 -4.81 20.18
N SER A 380 -6.45 -6.04 20.48
CA SER A 380 -5.02 -6.39 20.48
C SER A 380 -4.39 -6.19 19.11
N ASP A 381 -5.07 -6.56 18.03
CA ASP A 381 -4.58 -6.39 16.65
C ASP A 381 -4.44 -4.91 16.27
N ILE A 382 -5.43 -4.08 16.64
CA ILE A 382 -5.39 -2.63 16.42
C ILE A 382 -4.21 -2.00 17.17
N GLN A 383 -3.97 -2.40 18.42
CA GLN A 383 -2.84 -1.90 19.20
C GLN A 383 -1.49 -2.30 18.59
N GLY A 384 -1.34 -3.56 18.15
CA GLY A 384 -0.13 -4.02 17.47
C GLY A 384 0.13 -3.26 16.17
N LEU A 385 -0.91 -3.03 15.37
CA LEU A 385 -0.83 -2.21 14.15
C LEU A 385 -0.45 -0.75 14.43
N GLN A 386 -0.87 -0.19 15.57
CA GLN A 386 -0.56 1.19 15.94
C GLN A 386 0.91 1.36 16.31
N GLN A 387 1.51 0.39 17.02
CA GLN A 387 2.92 0.42 17.42
C GLN A 387 3.87 0.35 16.21
N GLU A 388 3.53 -0.45 15.20
CA GLU A 388 4.29 -0.55 13.94
C GLU A 388 3.84 0.49 12.88
N GLY A 389 2.85 1.31 13.23
CA GLY A 389 2.00 2.03 12.28
C GLY A 389 2.73 3.00 11.36
N HIS A 390 3.80 3.65 11.84
CA HIS A 390 4.56 4.57 11.00
C HIS A 390 5.27 3.85 9.85
N ALA A 391 6.07 2.83 10.15
CA ALA A 391 6.80 2.06 9.15
C ALA A 391 5.84 1.32 8.21
N ARG A 392 4.80 0.67 8.74
CA ARG A 392 3.79 0.00 7.90
C ARG A 392 3.08 0.96 6.97
N ARG A 393 2.80 2.20 7.40
CA ARG A 393 2.23 3.24 6.54
C ARG A 393 3.18 3.60 5.40
N LEU A 394 4.47 3.78 5.67
CA LEU A 394 5.47 4.07 4.65
C LEU A 394 5.64 2.90 3.67
N GLU A 395 5.64 1.66 4.16
CA GLU A 395 5.66 0.45 3.33
C GLU A 395 4.47 0.42 2.38
N LYS A 396 3.25 0.58 2.91
CA LYS A 396 2.02 0.58 2.09
C LYS A 396 2.03 1.72 1.07
N GLN A 397 2.49 2.90 1.46
CA GLN A 397 2.66 4.02 0.54
C GLN A 397 3.65 3.69 -0.59
N ALA A 398 4.79 3.06 -0.27
CA ALA A 398 5.79 2.66 -1.25
C ALA A 398 5.28 1.57 -2.20
N GLU A 399 4.61 0.53 -1.67
CA GLU A 399 3.96 -0.51 -2.47
C GLU A 399 2.96 0.08 -3.47
N PHE A 400 2.11 0.99 -2.98
CA PHE A 400 1.08 1.63 -3.79
C PHE A 400 1.69 2.51 -4.88
N LEU A 401 2.68 3.32 -4.51
CA LEU A 401 3.36 4.22 -5.43
C LEU A 401 4.07 3.48 -6.56
N ARG A 402 4.66 2.31 -6.25
CA ARG A 402 5.26 1.41 -7.24
C ARG A 402 4.22 0.84 -8.19
N GLN A 403 3.06 0.42 -7.68
CA GLN A 403 1.97 -0.07 -8.53
C GLN A 403 1.47 1.03 -9.47
N LEU A 404 1.27 2.24 -8.95
CA LEU A 404 0.88 3.40 -9.75
C LEU A 404 1.92 3.73 -10.82
N GLU A 405 3.21 3.73 -10.50
CA GLU A 405 4.27 3.98 -11.49
C GLU A 405 4.26 2.95 -12.61
N LYS A 406 4.08 1.66 -12.30
CA LYS A 406 3.98 0.59 -13.33
C LYS A 406 2.77 0.77 -14.24
N VAL A 407 1.62 1.18 -13.68
CA VAL A 407 0.42 1.45 -14.47
C VAL A 407 0.66 2.67 -15.37
N ILE A 408 1.13 3.79 -14.82
CA ILE A 408 1.38 5.04 -15.55
C ILE A 408 2.44 4.86 -16.64
N SER A 409 3.47 4.06 -16.39
CA SER A 409 4.58 3.82 -17.33
C SER A 409 4.26 2.77 -18.39
N TYR A 410 3.03 2.24 -18.43
CA TYR A 410 2.68 1.21 -19.39
C TYR A 410 2.61 1.73 -20.83
N LYS A 411 3.11 0.89 -21.76
CA LYS A 411 3.19 1.18 -23.20
C LYS A 411 1.86 1.64 -23.80
N ALA A 412 0.72 1.13 -23.36
CA ALA A 412 -0.60 1.54 -23.87
C ALA A 412 -0.99 2.96 -23.46
N ILE A 413 -0.62 3.41 -22.25
CA ILE A 413 -0.86 4.79 -21.79
C ILE A 413 0.05 5.77 -22.55
N THR A 414 1.24 5.32 -22.93
CA THR A 414 2.14 6.08 -23.81
C THR A 414 1.83 5.95 -25.30
N ALA A 415 0.89 5.07 -25.69
CA ALA A 415 0.54 4.83 -27.09
C ALA A 415 -0.21 6.02 -27.71
N ARG A 416 -0.23 6.05 -29.05
CA ARG A 416 -0.78 7.17 -29.82
C ARG A 416 -2.30 7.31 -29.66
N TRP A 417 -3.01 6.21 -29.40
CA TRP A 417 -4.46 6.16 -29.21
C TRP A 417 -4.94 6.71 -27.86
N PHE A 418 -4.06 6.81 -26.86
CA PHE A 418 -4.42 7.39 -25.56
C PHE A 418 -4.54 8.93 -25.66
N PRO A 419 -5.54 9.56 -24.99
CA PRO A 419 -5.77 11.00 -25.10
C PRO A 419 -4.49 11.81 -24.83
N ALA A 420 -4.11 12.63 -25.80
CA ALA A 420 -2.82 13.34 -25.79
C ALA A 420 -2.66 14.26 -24.57
N PHE A 421 -3.76 14.88 -24.12
CA PHE A 421 -3.80 15.71 -22.91
C PHE A 421 -3.44 14.92 -21.65
N ILE A 422 -4.06 13.75 -21.46
CA ILE A 422 -3.82 12.89 -20.28
C ILE A 422 -2.40 12.31 -20.35
N ARG A 423 -1.94 11.89 -21.53
CA ARG A 423 -0.56 11.40 -21.74
C ARG A 423 0.48 12.45 -21.34
N ASN A 424 0.29 13.70 -21.78
CA ASN A 424 1.22 14.80 -21.48
C ASN A 424 1.16 15.20 -20.00
N PHE A 425 -0.02 15.18 -19.38
CA PHE A 425 -0.19 15.40 -17.94
C PHE A 425 0.53 14.32 -17.11
N LEU A 426 0.36 13.04 -17.46
CA LEU A 426 0.99 11.90 -16.80
C LEU A 426 2.51 11.94 -16.95
N LYS A 427 3.04 12.19 -18.15
CA LYS A 427 4.49 12.31 -18.38
C LYS A 427 5.13 13.41 -17.54
N ARG A 428 4.46 14.57 -17.38
CA ARG A 428 4.97 15.70 -16.56
C ARG A 428 4.96 15.43 -15.06
N LYS A 429 4.12 14.50 -14.58
CA LYS A 429 3.85 14.28 -13.15
C LYS A 429 4.37 12.94 -12.62
N ARG A 430 4.93 12.09 -13.49
CA ARG A 430 5.46 10.75 -13.15
C ARG A 430 6.73 10.80 -12.30
N CYS A 431 7.67 11.67 -12.65
CA CYS A 431 9.02 11.65 -12.10
C CYS A 431 9.27 12.83 -11.16
N ILE A 432 10.09 12.63 -10.13
CA ILE A 432 10.65 13.71 -9.32
C ILE A 432 12.06 14.01 -9.79
N THR A 433 12.47 15.27 -9.65
CA THR A 433 13.87 15.66 -9.72
C THR A 433 14.68 14.93 -8.66
N LEU A 434 15.79 14.31 -9.05
CA LEU A 434 16.62 13.51 -8.15
C LEU A 434 17.46 14.34 -7.18
N ARG A 435 17.56 15.65 -7.38
CA ARG A 435 18.23 16.57 -6.46
C ARG A 435 17.23 17.57 -5.91
N LEU A 436 17.20 17.71 -4.60
CA LEU A 436 16.38 18.69 -3.90
C LEU A 436 17.25 19.47 -2.92
N THR A 437 17.23 20.80 -3.04
CA THR A 437 17.86 21.69 -2.07
C THR A 437 16.79 22.25 -1.14
N ILE A 438 17.00 22.11 0.16
CA ILE A 438 16.14 22.63 1.22
C ILE A 438 16.89 23.77 1.91
N GLN A 439 16.22 24.91 2.09
CA GLN A 439 16.70 26.01 2.91
C GLN A 439 15.84 26.03 4.19
N PRO A 440 16.43 25.93 5.40
CA PRO A 440 15.68 26.04 6.64
C PRO A 440 15.08 27.46 6.75
N GLU A 441 13.81 27.56 7.13
CA GLU A 441 13.13 28.85 7.31
C GLU A 441 13.65 29.55 8.58
N HIS A 442 14.66 30.42 8.44
CA HIS A 442 15.01 31.40 9.50
C HIS A 442 14.42 32.81 9.25
N THR A 443 13.91 33.09 8.06
CA THR A 443 13.36 34.40 7.69
C THR A 443 12.11 34.18 6.83
N GLY A 444 11.02 34.91 7.11
CA GLY A 444 9.69 34.79 6.48
C GLY A 444 9.61 35.12 4.98
N SER A 445 10.66 34.86 4.20
CA SER A 445 10.77 35.06 2.76
C SER A 445 10.50 33.74 2.03
N ILE A 446 9.31 33.64 1.44
CA ILE A 446 8.84 32.42 0.77
C ILE A 446 9.42 32.32 -0.65
N THR A 447 10.47 31.52 -0.84
CA THR A 447 10.88 31.09 -2.19
C THR A 447 9.90 30.04 -2.74
N ALA A 448 9.78 29.94 -4.07
CA ALA A 448 8.91 28.95 -4.74
C ALA A 448 9.28 27.50 -4.41
N GLU A 449 10.53 27.27 -3.98
CA GLU A 449 11.08 26.00 -3.53
C GLU A 449 10.73 25.72 -2.06
N ALA A 450 10.75 26.73 -1.19
CA ALA A 450 10.19 26.66 0.17
C ALA A 450 8.69 26.32 0.16
N ARG A 451 7.90 26.79 -0.83
CA ARG A 451 6.50 26.32 -1.03
C ARG A 451 6.39 24.83 -1.37
N ARG A 452 7.42 24.20 -1.97
CA ARG A 452 7.45 22.74 -2.17
C ARG A 452 7.90 22.03 -0.89
N ALA A 453 8.82 22.63 -0.12
CA ALA A 453 9.25 22.16 1.20
C ALA A 453 8.14 22.26 2.26
N LYS A 454 7.16 23.17 2.14
CA LYS A 454 5.92 23.21 2.96
C LYS A 454 5.10 21.91 2.95
N LYS A 455 5.43 20.93 2.10
CA LYS A 455 4.81 19.61 2.09
C LYS A 455 5.52 18.57 2.97
N LEU A 456 6.71 18.89 3.47
CA LEU A 456 7.46 18.04 4.40
C LEU A 456 7.19 18.53 5.84
N PRO A 457 6.92 17.61 6.78
CA PRO A 457 6.68 17.98 8.18
C PRO A 457 7.97 18.49 8.83
N PHE A 458 7.83 19.36 9.82
CA PHE A 458 8.96 19.99 10.51
C PHE A 458 9.93 18.97 11.12
N GLU A 459 9.42 17.93 11.79
CA GLU A 459 10.23 16.84 12.38
C GLU A 459 11.16 16.17 11.36
N LEU A 460 10.68 15.99 10.13
CA LEU A 460 11.47 15.38 9.06
C LEU A 460 12.56 16.33 8.58
N ILE A 461 12.26 17.63 8.46
CA ILE A 461 13.26 18.65 8.08
C ILE A 461 14.34 18.75 9.15
N GLU A 462 13.97 18.72 10.43
CA GLU A 462 14.91 18.73 11.55
C GLU A 462 15.83 17.51 11.51
N SER A 463 15.28 16.30 11.35
CA SER A 463 16.09 15.08 11.22
C SER A 463 17.10 15.12 10.06
N ILE A 464 16.70 15.73 8.93
CA ILE A 464 17.56 15.92 7.75
C ILE A 464 18.69 16.91 8.06
N ILE A 465 18.38 18.02 8.73
CA ILE A 465 19.36 19.03 9.13
C ILE A 465 20.36 18.42 10.13
N THR A 466 19.88 17.64 11.10
CA THR A 466 20.76 16.95 12.06
C THR A 466 21.74 16.03 11.34
N ILE A 467 21.26 15.19 10.42
CA ILE A 467 22.14 14.29 9.65
C ILE A 467 23.13 15.08 8.80
N ALA A 468 22.68 16.13 8.10
CA ALA A 468 23.54 16.99 7.29
C ALA A 468 24.64 17.66 8.13
N SER A 469 24.29 18.15 9.32
CA SER A 469 25.24 18.79 10.24
C SER A 469 26.27 17.81 10.79
N ASN A 470 25.87 16.57 11.11
CA ASN A 470 26.79 15.54 11.57
C ASN A 470 27.79 15.16 10.47
N GLN A 471 27.31 14.98 9.24
CA GLN A 471 28.18 14.69 8.09
C GLN A 471 29.19 15.82 7.82
N GLN A 472 28.77 17.07 7.98
CA GLN A 472 29.65 18.22 7.82
C GLN A 472 30.72 18.27 8.91
N ASN A 473 30.34 18.03 10.17
CA ASN A 473 31.29 17.95 11.29
C ASN A 473 32.32 16.82 11.10
N ASP A 474 31.86 15.63 10.69
CA ASP A 474 32.74 14.50 10.40
C ASP A 474 33.73 14.83 9.27
N HIS A 475 33.25 15.50 8.21
CA HIS A 475 34.11 15.92 7.10
C HIS A 475 35.15 16.96 7.54
N ASP A 476 34.74 17.94 8.33
CA ASP A 476 35.63 18.97 8.87
C ASP A 476 36.70 18.36 9.79
N ASP A 477 36.34 17.37 10.60
CA ASP A 477 37.28 16.69 11.49
C ASP A 477 38.27 15.80 10.73
N ILE A 478 37.81 15.11 9.67
CA ILE A 478 38.70 14.39 8.74
C ILE A 478 39.66 15.38 8.09
N LEU A 479 39.18 16.52 7.59
CA LEU A 479 40.01 17.54 6.94
C LEU A 479 41.04 18.13 7.91
N LYS A 480 40.66 18.41 9.16
CA LYS A 480 41.58 18.86 10.21
C LYS A 480 42.66 17.83 10.49
N SER A 481 42.28 16.54 10.60
CA SER A 481 43.23 15.46 10.86
C SER A 481 44.23 15.30 9.71
N ALA A 482 43.79 15.39 8.46
CA ALA A 482 44.64 15.32 7.27
C ALA A 482 45.62 16.50 7.21
N ARG A 483 45.14 17.72 7.45
CA ARG A 483 46.01 18.91 7.52
C ARG A 483 47.04 18.81 8.65
N LEU A 484 46.64 18.26 9.79
CA LEU A 484 47.54 18.04 10.92
C LEU A 484 48.63 17.02 10.56
N GLN A 485 48.27 15.95 9.83
CA GLN A 485 49.22 14.97 9.31
C GLN A 485 50.22 15.59 8.32
N GLU A 486 49.74 16.39 7.37
CA GLU A 486 50.61 17.12 6.41
C GLU A 486 51.58 18.05 7.12
N LEU A 487 51.11 18.81 8.12
CA LEU A 487 51.97 19.66 8.94
C LEU A 487 53.03 18.85 9.69
N LEU A 488 52.64 17.71 10.25
CA LEU A 488 53.55 16.82 11.00
C LEU A 488 54.63 16.24 10.09
N ASP A 489 54.28 15.84 8.87
CA ASP A 489 55.23 15.33 7.89
C ASP A 489 56.14 16.44 7.35
N ALA A 490 55.62 17.65 7.12
CA ALA A 490 56.45 18.81 6.79
C ALA A 490 57.45 19.13 7.93
N LEU A 491 57.02 19.05 9.18
CA LEU A 491 57.87 19.28 10.36
C LEU A 491 58.97 18.22 10.48
N LYS A 492 58.65 16.94 10.25
CA LYS A 492 59.65 15.85 10.18
C LYS A 492 60.69 16.10 9.10
N ILE A 493 60.29 16.56 7.92
CA ILE A 493 61.20 16.90 6.82
C ILE A 493 62.16 18.02 7.25
N VAL A 494 61.64 19.07 7.90
CA VAL A 494 62.47 20.20 8.39
C VAL A 494 63.45 19.73 9.47
N LEU A 495 62.99 18.91 10.43
CA LEU A 495 63.84 18.35 11.49
C LEU A 495 64.97 17.49 10.92
N GLN A 496 64.68 16.58 9.99
CA GLN A 496 65.71 15.79 9.29
C GLN A 496 66.71 16.66 8.53
N ARG A 497 66.26 17.79 7.97
CA ARG A 497 67.13 18.73 7.26
C ARG A 497 68.05 19.49 8.22
N ASN A 498 67.58 19.80 9.43
CA ASN A 498 68.37 20.44 10.47
C ASN A 498 69.37 19.47 11.14
N GLU A 499 68.98 18.23 11.41
CA GLU A 499 69.92 17.20 11.91
C GLU A 499 71.09 16.99 10.95
N ARG A 500 70.80 16.87 9.64
CA ARG A 500 71.85 16.76 8.60
C ARG A 500 72.78 17.98 8.53
N ARG A 501 72.33 19.15 8.99
CA ARG A 501 73.15 20.36 9.06
C ARG A 501 74.02 20.42 10.32
N MET A 502 73.61 19.74 11.41
CA MET A 502 74.36 19.69 12.68
C MET A 502 75.42 18.58 12.68
N THR A 503 75.25 17.54 11.86
CA THR A 503 76.21 16.43 11.70
C THR A 503 77.28 16.68 10.62
N LYS A 504 77.23 17.83 9.94
CA LYS A 504 78.28 18.33 9.03
C LYS A 504 78.98 19.48 9.72
#